data_AF-A0A3M7ENJ2-F1
#
_entry.id   AF-A0A3M7ENJ2-F1
#
_cell.length_a   1.000
_cell.length_b   1.000
_cell.length_c   1.000
_cell.angle_alpha   90.00
_cell.angle_beta   90.00
_cell.angle_gamma   90.00
#
_symmetry.space_group_name_H-M   'P 1'
#
loop_
_entity.id
_entity.type
_entity.pdbx_description
1 polymer ?
#
loop_
_entity_poly.entity_id
_entity_poly.type
_entity_poly.pdbx_seq_one_letter_code
_entity_poly.pdbx_strand_id
1 'polypeptide(L)'
;MVWKNLLAATAATLLAAEPANALKGSRDPLLPRKQYARAVDRSEATQNAARNLKRQYIPANATDIKTINTPTGAQIRYKEPGKEGVCETTPGVNSYSGYIDLAPDVHSFFWFFESRQDPANDPITLWLNGGPGSDSLIGLFQELGPCRITENLTSTINPWSWNNVSNVLFLSQPVGVGFSYQDQEIGSLNPYTGGFLNASQANVTGRYPTLEPEEGGSIDTTDLAAMAAWETIQGFLSGLPQLAADVGTEKVFNLWTESYGGHYGPAFYHYFYEQNEKIKNATMPGYRLRMDTLGIGNGIIDEAIQAEYYPEYAVNNTYGIKVYNDTVYDYARFATFMVGGCYSQIRTCRAAASYVRGGLIDDDQTITEAAVRQLDVASICSEAQAMCRDNVESMYYNYGDRGMSPEAQTRRAPTPPPPPP
;
A
#
# COMPACT_ATOMS: atom_id res chain seq x y z
N MET A 1 24.84 0.26 12.89
CA MET A 1 25.25 1.41 13.74
C MET A 1 25.52 2.66 12.88
N VAL A 2 24.54 3.10 12.07
CA VAL A 2 24.66 4.26 11.14
C VAL A 2 23.33 5.02 11.05
N TRP A 3 22.65 5.28 12.18
CA TRP A 3 21.36 6.01 12.18
C TRP A 3 21.29 7.19 13.16
N LYS A 4 22.40 7.58 13.81
CA LYS A 4 22.38 8.59 14.89
C LYS A 4 23.02 9.96 14.60
N ASN A 5 23.65 10.21 13.45
CA ASN A 5 24.56 11.36 13.31
C ASN A 5 24.22 12.39 12.23
N LEU A 6 22.95 12.56 11.80
CA LEU A 6 22.66 13.51 10.72
C LEU A 6 21.63 14.63 10.98
N LEU A 7 21.12 14.83 12.20
CA LEU A 7 20.12 15.88 12.45
C LEU A 7 20.32 16.68 13.75
N ALA A 8 21.56 17.03 14.08
CA ALA A 8 21.85 17.95 15.19
C ALA A 8 22.63 19.19 14.73
N ALA A 9 21.98 20.08 13.98
CA ALA A 9 22.37 21.50 13.91
C ALA A 9 21.34 22.31 13.13
N THR A 10 20.46 23.03 13.84
CA THR A 10 20.13 24.47 13.71
C THR A 10 18.71 24.74 14.22
N ALA A 11 18.58 25.01 15.51
CA ALA A 11 17.42 25.68 16.07
C ALA A 11 17.92 26.84 16.93
N ALA A 12 17.79 28.07 16.43
CA ALA A 12 17.90 29.26 17.25
C ALA A 12 17.07 30.40 16.67
N THR A 13 16.09 30.81 17.50
CA THR A 13 15.49 32.15 17.62
C THR A 13 14.65 32.73 16.48
N LEU A 14 13.34 32.86 16.72
CA LEU A 14 12.69 34.18 16.79
C LEU A 14 11.37 34.13 17.56
N LEU A 15 11.09 35.24 18.24
CA LEU A 15 10.20 35.45 19.38
C LEU A 15 8.72 35.71 19.01
N ALA A 16 7.87 35.32 19.96
CA ALA A 16 6.55 35.81 20.38
C ALA A 16 5.88 37.00 19.65
N ALA A 17 4.57 36.85 19.37
CA ALA A 17 3.57 37.90 19.56
C ALA A 17 2.17 37.29 19.85
N GLU A 18 1.54 37.75 20.93
CA GLU A 18 0.16 37.47 21.36
C GLU A 18 -0.90 38.25 20.55
N PRO A 19 -2.21 37.90 20.63
CA PRO A 19 -3.22 38.32 19.65
C PRO A 19 -3.91 39.64 20.02
N ALA A 20 -4.22 40.46 19.01
CA ALA A 20 -5.08 41.63 19.15
C ALA A 20 -6.46 41.37 18.52
N ASN A 21 -7.50 41.61 19.33
CA ASN A 21 -8.91 41.61 18.99
C ASN A 21 -9.29 42.69 17.96
N ALA A 22 -10.28 42.36 17.13
CA ALA A 22 -11.50 43.12 16.84
C ALA A 22 -11.78 43.40 15.36
N LEU A 23 -12.80 42.71 14.81
CA LEU A 23 -13.81 43.36 13.96
C LEU A 23 -15.19 42.83 14.35
N LYS A 24 -16.00 43.73 14.91
CA LYS A 24 -17.43 43.56 15.20
C LYS A 24 -18.25 43.98 13.97
N GLY A 25 -19.22 43.14 13.60
CA GLY A 25 -20.52 43.58 13.09
C GLY A 25 -20.84 43.25 11.63
N SER A 26 -21.72 42.29 11.39
CA SER A 26 -23.15 42.58 11.15
C SER A 26 -23.97 41.30 11.37
N ARG A 27 -25.16 41.46 11.96
CA ARG A 27 -26.16 40.40 12.22
C ARG A 27 -27.30 40.62 11.23
N ASP A 28 -27.68 39.58 10.49
CA ASP A 28 -29.07 39.36 10.07
C ASP A 28 -29.30 37.87 9.70
N PRO A 29 -30.54 37.36 9.60
CA PRO A 29 -31.01 36.34 10.53
C PRO A 29 -31.23 34.96 9.89
N LEU A 30 -31.02 33.97 10.74
CA LEU A 30 -31.43 32.55 10.68
C LEU A 30 -32.48 32.19 9.61
N LEU A 31 -32.04 31.42 8.61
CA LEU A 31 -32.93 30.51 7.88
C LEU A 31 -33.35 29.34 8.80
N PRO A 32 -34.62 28.89 8.80
CA PRO A 32 -35.13 27.96 9.80
C PRO A 32 -34.53 26.55 9.67
N ARG A 33 -34.05 25.99 10.78
CA ARG A 33 -33.48 24.63 10.97
C ARG A 33 -34.36 23.42 10.52
N LYS A 34 -35.49 23.62 9.85
CA LYS A 34 -36.46 22.54 9.54
C LYS A 34 -36.40 21.98 8.10
N GLN A 35 -35.54 22.48 7.22
CA GLN A 35 -35.39 21.92 5.86
C GLN A 35 -34.20 20.95 5.69
N TYR A 36 -33.29 20.85 6.66
CA TYR A 36 -32.18 19.87 6.62
C TYR A 36 -32.59 18.44 7.07
N ALA A 37 -33.81 18.25 7.57
CA ALA A 37 -34.23 16.98 8.16
C ALA A 37 -34.89 15.99 7.16
N ARG A 38 -34.93 16.29 5.85
CA ARG A 38 -35.55 15.41 4.83
C ARG A 38 -34.62 14.87 3.75
N ALA A 39 -33.33 15.21 3.79
CA ALA A 39 -32.32 14.66 2.88
C ALA A 39 -31.47 13.54 3.50
N VAL A 40 -31.64 13.25 4.80
CA VAL A 40 -30.81 12.28 5.55
C VAL A 40 -31.46 10.88 5.62
N ASP A 41 -32.71 10.74 5.17
CA ASP A 41 -33.47 9.48 5.32
C ASP A 41 -33.21 8.43 4.22
N ARG A 42 -32.05 8.53 3.55
CA ARG A 42 -31.53 7.47 2.64
C ARG A 42 -30.24 6.83 3.17
N SER A 43 -29.82 7.11 4.41
CA SER A 43 -28.56 6.58 4.96
C SER A 43 -28.70 5.26 5.73
N GLU A 44 -29.88 4.82 6.17
CA GLU A 44 -29.96 3.53 6.89
C GLU A 44 -29.74 2.32 5.98
N ALA A 45 -30.14 2.38 4.71
CA ALA A 45 -29.93 1.29 3.75
C ALA A 45 -28.47 1.21 3.26
N THR A 46 -27.73 2.32 3.27
CA THR A 46 -26.33 2.39 2.83
C THR A 46 -25.35 2.19 3.98
N GLN A 47 -25.70 2.61 5.21
CA GLN A 47 -24.91 2.34 6.41
C GLN A 47 -24.94 0.86 6.80
N ASN A 48 -26.05 0.15 6.57
CA ASN A 48 -26.17 -1.28 6.85
C ASN A 48 -25.42 -2.19 5.85
N ALA A 49 -24.86 -1.65 4.77
CA ALA A 49 -24.00 -2.39 3.85
C ALA A 49 -22.55 -2.52 4.35
N ALA A 50 -22.16 -1.73 5.36
CA ALA A 50 -20.98 -2.02 6.17
C ALA A 50 -21.35 -3.13 7.16
N ARG A 51 -21.54 -4.36 6.65
CA ARG A 51 -21.57 -5.56 7.50
C ARG A 51 -20.40 -5.46 8.47
N ASN A 52 -20.69 -5.73 9.75
CA ASN A 52 -19.79 -5.80 10.91
C ASN A 52 -18.50 -6.62 10.66
N LEU A 53 -17.62 -6.16 9.78
CA LEU A 53 -16.21 -6.44 9.90
C LEU A 53 -15.73 -5.48 10.97
N LYS A 54 -15.72 -5.95 12.23
CA LYS A 54 -14.88 -5.32 13.26
C LYS A 54 -13.53 -5.09 12.59
N ARG A 55 -13.09 -3.83 12.42
CA ARG A 55 -11.76 -3.55 11.85
C ARG A 55 -10.77 -4.40 12.64
N GLN A 56 -10.01 -5.23 11.92
CA GLN A 56 -9.08 -6.15 12.54
C GLN A 56 -7.94 -5.33 13.15
N TYR A 57 -7.82 -5.42 14.46
CA TYR A 57 -6.67 -4.95 15.22
C TYR A 57 -5.56 -5.99 15.16
N ILE A 58 -4.33 -5.61 15.52
CA ILE A 58 -3.21 -6.54 15.60
C ILE A 58 -3.58 -7.66 16.58
N PRO A 59 -3.56 -8.95 16.15
CA PRO A 59 -3.84 -10.09 17.00
C PRO A 59 -2.93 -10.12 18.22
N ALA A 60 -3.31 -10.83 19.28
CA ALA A 60 -2.45 -11.02 20.46
C ALA A 60 -1.04 -11.55 20.09
N ASN A 61 -0.05 -11.30 20.96
CA ASN A 61 1.31 -11.76 20.71
C ASN A 61 1.34 -13.28 20.52
N ALA A 62 1.94 -13.73 19.42
CA ALA A 62 2.09 -15.15 19.17
C ALA A 62 3.01 -15.80 20.21
N THR A 63 2.69 -17.03 20.61
CA THR A 63 3.56 -17.90 21.40
C THR A 63 4.36 -18.83 20.48
N ASP A 64 5.44 -19.40 21.02
CA ASP A 64 6.23 -20.44 20.35
C ASP A 64 6.85 -19.97 19.01
N ILE A 65 7.31 -18.71 19.00
CA ILE A 65 7.96 -18.07 17.86
C ILE A 65 9.38 -18.62 17.71
N LYS A 66 9.76 -18.98 16.48
CA LYS A 66 11.15 -19.29 16.13
C LYS A 66 11.87 -18.02 15.71
N THR A 67 13.17 -17.94 16.01
CA THR A 67 13.97 -16.75 15.75
C THR A 67 15.26 -17.09 15.01
N ILE A 68 15.57 -16.31 13.99
CA ILE A 68 16.86 -16.32 13.28
C ILE A 68 17.49 -14.94 13.45
N ASN A 69 18.73 -14.90 13.96
CA ASN A 69 19.55 -13.71 13.90
C ASN A 69 20.36 -13.76 12.60
N THR A 70 20.20 -12.73 11.78
CA THR A 70 20.76 -12.71 10.44
C THR A 70 22.13 -12.04 10.40
N PRO A 71 22.97 -12.32 9.39
CA PRO A 71 24.27 -11.66 9.22
C PRO A 71 24.20 -10.13 9.08
N THR A 72 23.07 -9.57 8.63
CA THR A 72 22.88 -8.11 8.51
C THR A 72 22.53 -7.45 9.85
N GLY A 73 22.30 -8.24 10.89
CA GLY A 73 21.85 -7.76 12.20
C GLY A 73 20.32 -7.69 12.33
N ALA A 74 19.58 -7.93 11.26
CA ALA A 74 18.12 -8.09 11.32
C ALA A 74 17.76 -9.40 12.06
N GLN A 75 16.55 -9.45 12.62
CA GLN A 75 16.00 -10.65 13.23
C GLN A 75 14.77 -11.12 12.44
N ILE A 76 14.69 -12.42 12.15
CA ILE A 76 13.49 -13.02 11.56
C ILE A 76 12.78 -13.83 12.64
N ARG A 77 11.57 -13.41 13.00
CA ARG A 77 10.67 -14.09 13.93
C ARG A 77 9.56 -14.76 13.14
N TYR A 78 9.38 -16.06 13.25
CA TYR A 78 8.43 -16.76 12.37
C TYR A 78 7.76 -17.98 13.02
N LYS A 79 6.65 -18.39 12.39
CA LYS A 79 5.99 -19.70 12.54
C LYS A 79 5.83 -20.35 11.18
N GLU A 80 5.34 -21.58 11.16
CA GLU A 80 5.14 -22.38 9.94
C GLU A 80 3.65 -22.76 9.78
N PRO A 81 2.78 -21.83 9.37
CA PRO A 81 1.33 -22.03 9.38
C PRO A 81 0.86 -23.26 8.59
N GLY A 82 1.57 -23.62 7.51
CA GLY A 82 1.28 -24.82 6.73
C GLY A 82 1.31 -26.11 7.54
N LYS A 83 2.25 -26.21 8.51
CA LYS A 83 2.35 -27.37 9.43
C LYS A 83 1.18 -27.45 10.42
N GLU A 84 0.51 -26.33 10.64
CA GLU A 84 -0.69 -26.21 11.47
C GLU A 84 -1.98 -26.33 10.63
N GLY A 85 -1.88 -26.64 9.33
CA GLY A 85 -3.03 -26.83 8.43
C GLY A 85 -3.57 -25.53 7.83
N VAL A 86 -2.81 -24.43 7.91
CA VAL A 86 -3.23 -23.11 7.41
C VAL A 86 -2.55 -22.80 6.08
N CYS A 87 -3.39 -22.52 5.08
CA CYS A 87 -3.01 -22.11 3.73
C CYS A 87 -2.26 -23.17 2.91
N GLU A 88 -0.93 -23.21 2.97
CA GLU A 88 -0.11 -24.14 2.18
C GLU A 88 0.07 -25.46 2.93
N THR A 89 -0.70 -26.47 2.55
CA THR A 89 -0.76 -27.80 3.15
C THR A 89 -0.30 -28.90 2.19
N THR A 90 0.29 -28.54 1.05
CA THR A 90 0.84 -29.51 0.10
C THR A 90 1.99 -30.29 0.76
N PRO A 91 1.98 -31.63 0.72
CA PRO A 91 3.05 -32.43 1.32
C PRO A 91 4.43 -32.06 0.76
N GLY A 92 5.38 -31.75 1.65
CA GLY A 92 6.75 -31.41 1.29
C GLY A 92 6.98 -29.94 0.89
N VAL A 93 5.96 -29.08 0.97
CA VAL A 93 6.09 -27.65 0.68
C VAL A 93 5.98 -26.86 1.98
N ASN A 94 7.00 -26.06 2.31
CA ASN A 94 6.98 -25.28 3.53
C ASN A 94 6.45 -23.85 3.30
N SER A 95 5.93 -23.27 4.38
CA SER A 95 5.53 -21.87 4.43
C SER A 95 5.92 -21.26 5.77
N TYR A 96 6.28 -19.98 5.73
CA TYR A 96 6.85 -19.26 6.86
C TYR A 96 6.19 -17.90 6.96
N SER A 97 5.66 -17.55 8.13
CA SER A 97 5.03 -16.24 8.36
C SER A 97 5.53 -15.61 9.63
N GLY A 98 5.72 -14.31 9.62
CA GLY A 98 6.08 -13.56 10.82
C GLY A 98 6.69 -12.21 10.47
N TYR A 99 7.75 -11.84 11.16
CA TYR A 99 8.35 -10.51 11.10
C TYR A 99 9.82 -10.56 10.71
N ILE A 100 10.22 -9.59 9.88
CA ILE A 100 11.60 -9.18 9.66
C ILE A 100 11.79 -7.89 10.46
N ASP A 101 12.53 -7.98 11.55
CA ASP A 101 12.82 -6.85 12.44
C ASP A 101 14.14 -6.21 11.99
N LEU A 102 14.05 -5.03 11.38
CA LEU A 102 15.20 -4.26 10.89
C LEU A 102 15.85 -3.41 11.98
N ALA A 103 15.03 -2.98 12.94
CA ALA A 103 15.41 -2.20 14.10
C ALA A 103 14.52 -2.61 15.29
N PRO A 104 14.82 -2.19 16.53
CA PRO A 104 14.00 -2.52 17.70
C PRO A 104 12.52 -2.13 17.57
N ASP A 105 12.24 -1.13 16.75
CA ASP A 105 10.97 -0.46 16.52
C ASP A 105 10.54 -0.50 15.05
N VAL A 106 11.06 -1.43 14.25
CA VAL A 106 10.69 -1.56 12.82
C VAL A 106 10.46 -3.03 12.49
N HIS A 107 9.19 -3.40 12.38
CA HIS A 107 8.74 -4.77 12.22
C HIS A 107 7.95 -4.95 10.91
N SER A 108 8.59 -5.53 9.90
CA SER A 108 7.96 -5.80 8.60
C SER A 108 7.36 -7.21 8.59
N PHE A 109 6.04 -7.32 8.46
CA PHE A 109 5.36 -8.60 8.35
C PHE A 109 5.52 -9.22 6.96
N PHE A 110 5.79 -10.52 6.92
CA PHE A 110 5.90 -11.30 5.71
C PHE A 110 5.17 -12.63 5.81
N TRP A 111 4.81 -13.17 4.65
CA TRP A 111 4.47 -14.59 4.48
C TRP A 111 5.13 -15.13 3.23
N PHE A 112 6.04 -16.08 3.43
CA PHE A 112 6.82 -16.73 2.39
C PHE A 112 6.34 -18.17 2.14
N PHE A 113 6.31 -18.56 0.88
CA PHE A 113 5.94 -19.90 0.44
C PHE A 113 7.00 -20.44 -0.51
N GLU A 114 7.46 -21.66 -0.25
CA GLU A 114 8.32 -22.38 -1.17
C GLU A 114 7.58 -22.72 -2.47
N SER A 115 8.34 -22.85 -3.55
CA SER A 115 7.80 -23.40 -4.79
C SER A 115 7.34 -24.85 -4.57
N ARG A 116 6.18 -25.20 -5.14
CA ARG A 116 5.67 -26.58 -5.14
C ARG A 116 6.40 -27.48 -6.14
N GLN A 117 7.11 -26.90 -7.10
CA GLN A 117 7.81 -27.64 -8.15
C GLN A 117 9.27 -27.91 -7.76
N ASP A 118 10.11 -26.86 -7.75
CA ASP A 118 11.53 -27.00 -7.46
C ASP A 118 12.02 -25.78 -6.66
N PRO A 119 11.81 -25.74 -5.34
CA PRO A 119 12.20 -24.58 -4.52
C PRO A 119 13.71 -24.28 -4.60
N ALA A 120 14.54 -25.28 -4.90
CA ALA A 120 15.99 -25.16 -5.04
C ALA A 120 16.41 -24.44 -6.32
N ASN A 121 15.64 -24.50 -7.41
CA ASN A 121 15.98 -23.86 -8.70
C ASN A 121 15.01 -22.78 -9.19
N ASP A 122 13.75 -22.81 -8.74
CA ASP A 122 12.72 -21.85 -9.14
C ASP A 122 13.00 -20.42 -8.66
N PRO A 123 12.49 -19.39 -9.36
CA PRO A 123 12.68 -17.98 -9.00
C PRO A 123 12.18 -17.65 -7.59
N ILE A 124 12.61 -16.49 -7.08
CA ILE A 124 11.93 -15.82 -5.98
C ILE A 124 11.12 -14.63 -6.54
N THR A 125 9.85 -14.57 -6.17
CA THR A 125 8.93 -13.51 -6.57
C THR A 125 8.49 -12.73 -5.34
N LEU A 126 8.75 -11.42 -5.35
CA LEU A 126 8.14 -10.50 -4.39
C LEU A 126 6.80 -10.02 -4.96
N TRP A 127 5.73 -10.18 -4.18
CA TRP A 127 4.41 -9.65 -4.49
C TRP A 127 4.04 -8.49 -3.58
N LEU A 128 3.62 -7.38 -4.18
CA LEU A 128 3.15 -6.17 -3.48
C LEU A 128 1.78 -5.72 -4.00
N ASN A 129 0.76 -5.69 -3.13
CA ASN A 129 -0.47 -4.97 -3.44
C ASN A 129 -0.23 -3.43 -3.37
N GLY A 130 -1.17 -2.65 -3.91
CA GLY A 130 -1.10 -1.19 -4.03
C GLY A 130 -1.72 -0.41 -2.87
N GLY A 131 -2.72 0.41 -3.18
CA GLY A 131 -3.44 1.28 -2.22
C GLY A 131 -3.24 2.78 -2.48
N PRO A 132 -2.12 3.41 -2.07
CA PRO A 132 -1.00 2.88 -1.30
C PRO A 132 -1.41 2.40 0.10
N GLY A 133 -0.63 1.50 0.69
CA GLY A 133 -0.87 1.01 2.04
C GLY A 133 -1.94 -0.08 2.18
N SER A 134 -2.28 -0.76 1.09
CA SER A 134 -3.06 -2.00 1.14
C SER A 134 -2.15 -3.19 1.43
N ASP A 135 -2.63 -4.13 2.24
CA ASP A 135 -1.84 -5.28 2.65
C ASP A 135 -1.67 -6.30 1.50
N SER A 136 -0.45 -6.80 1.31
CA SER A 136 -0.14 -7.86 0.33
C SER A 136 -0.82 -9.20 0.63
N LEU A 137 -1.41 -9.34 1.83
CA LEU A 137 -2.26 -10.48 2.15
C LEU A 137 -3.56 -10.50 1.33
N ILE A 138 -3.96 -9.39 0.71
CA ILE A 138 -5.05 -9.37 -0.28
C ILE A 138 -4.69 -10.30 -1.44
N GLY A 139 -3.52 -10.12 -2.05
CA GLY A 139 -3.02 -10.99 -3.11
C GLY A 139 -2.83 -12.44 -2.69
N LEU A 140 -2.40 -12.65 -1.45
CA LEU A 140 -2.26 -13.98 -0.88
C LEU A 140 -3.60 -14.72 -0.84
N PHE A 141 -4.64 -14.11 -0.24
CA PHE A 141 -5.89 -14.82 0.03
C PHE A 141 -6.95 -14.72 -1.07
N GLN A 142 -6.90 -13.69 -1.90
CA GLN A 142 -7.97 -13.34 -2.85
C GLN A 142 -7.55 -13.46 -4.32
N GLU A 143 -6.26 -13.69 -4.60
CA GLU A 143 -5.74 -13.58 -5.96
C GLU A 143 -4.87 -14.79 -6.33
N LEU A 144 -3.60 -14.78 -5.97
CA LEU A 144 -2.57 -15.66 -6.52
C LEU A 144 -1.83 -16.50 -5.48
N GLY A 145 -2.11 -16.27 -4.19
CA GLY A 145 -1.49 -17.06 -3.13
C GLY A 145 -1.96 -18.52 -3.07
N PRO A 146 -1.35 -19.32 -2.19
CA PRO A 146 -1.47 -20.78 -2.18
C PRO A 146 -2.82 -21.29 -1.69
N CYS A 147 -3.65 -20.41 -1.14
CA CYS A 147 -4.96 -20.77 -0.63
C CYS A 147 -6.02 -19.69 -0.87
N ARG A 148 -7.29 -20.11 -0.74
CA ARG A 148 -8.46 -19.24 -0.67
C ARG A 148 -9.12 -19.40 0.70
N ILE A 149 -9.70 -18.32 1.21
CA ILE A 149 -10.50 -18.35 2.43
C ILE A 149 -11.95 -18.65 2.07
N THR A 150 -12.52 -19.68 2.70
CA THR A 150 -13.93 -20.07 2.50
C THR A 150 -14.87 -19.24 3.37
N GLU A 151 -16.17 -19.34 3.11
CA GLU A 151 -17.22 -18.71 3.93
C GLU A 151 -17.17 -19.14 5.41
N ASN A 152 -16.62 -20.32 5.69
CA ASN A 152 -16.45 -20.85 7.05
C ASN A 152 -15.14 -20.38 7.72
N LEU A 153 -14.44 -19.39 7.15
CA LEU A 153 -13.16 -18.86 7.63
C LEU A 153 -12.05 -19.92 7.74
N THR A 154 -12.10 -20.92 6.86
CA THR A 154 -11.03 -21.93 6.71
C THR A 154 -10.30 -21.72 5.39
N SER A 155 -9.01 -22.10 5.35
CA SER A 155 -8.22 -22.06 4.11
C SER A 155 -8.40 -23.33 3.29
N THR A 156 -8.45 -23.19 1.97
CA THR A 156 -8.43 -24.29 0.99
C THR A 156 -7.35 -24.04 -0.05
N ILE A 157 -6.69 -25.09 -0.54
CA ILE A 157 -5.60 -24.95 -1.52
C ILE A 157 -6.10 -24.30 -2.81
N ASN A 158 -5.33 -23.33 -3.30
CA ASN A 158 -5.48 -22.75 -4.63
C ASN A 158 -4.61 -23.55 -5.62
N PRO A 159 -5.22 -24.30 -6.56
CA PRO A 159 -4.47 -25.06 -7.55
C PRO A 159 -3.76 -24.17 -8.59
N TRP A 160 -4.16 -22.90 -8.70
CA TRP A 160 -3.61 -21.93 -9.65
C TRP A 160 -2.65 -20.94 -8.99
N SER A 161 -2.10 -21.28 -7.82
CA SER A 161 -1.20 -20.38 -7.12
C SER A 161 0.11 -20.19 -7.87
N TRP A 162 0.64 -18.98 -7.78
CA TRP A 162 1.96 -18.65 -8.31
C TRP A 162 3.09 -19.42 -7.64
N ASN A 163 2.88 -19.92 -6.42
CA ASN A 163 3.88 -20.80 -5.81
C ASN A 163 3.98 -22.18 -6.46
N ASN A 164 3.18 -22.49 -7.48
CA ASN A 164 3.41 -23.67 -8.31
C ASN A 164 4.77 -23.65 -9.04
N VAL A 165 5.30 -22.46 -9.34
CA VAL A 165 6.51 -22.28 -10.18
C VAL A 165 7.46 -21.20 -9.64
N SER A 166 7.27 -20.75 -8.40
CA SER A 166 8.09 -19.71 -7.78
C SER A 166 8.07 -19.86 -6.28
N ASN A 167 9.17 -19.51 -5.63
CA ASN A 167 9.14 -19.15 -4.21
C ASN A 167 8.51 -17.76 -4.11
N VAL A 168 7.44 -17.56 -3.32
CA VAL A 168 6.68 -16.31 -3.31
C VAL A 168 6.74 -15.65 -1.94
N LEU A 169 7.18 -14.39 -1.90
CA LEU A 169 7.21 -13.54 -0.71
C LEU A 169 6.11 -12.50 -0.81
N PHE A 170 5.11 -12.61 0.08
CA PHE A 170 4.12 -11.56 0.31
C PHE A 170 4.63 -10.66 1.43
N LEU A 171 4.76 -9.36 1.16
CA LEU A 171 5.30 -8.39 2.11
C LEU A 171 4.27 -7.29 2.41
N SER A 172 3.90 -7.13 3.68
CA SER A 172 3.05 -6.03 4.12
C SER A 172 3.91 -4.76 4.20
N GLN A 173 3.81 -3.88 3.21
CA GLN A 173 4.65 -2.69 3.09
C GLN A 173 3.84 -1.47 2.61
N PRO A 174 4.25 -0.24 2.97
CA PRO A 174 5.32 0.11 3.92
C PRO A 174 5.02 -0.27 5.38
N VAL A 175 5.93 0.03 6.30
CA VAL A 175 5.69 -0.18 7.74
C VAL A 175 4.44 0.62 8.17
N GLY A 176 3.55 0.01 8.97
CA GLY A 176 2.22 0.53 9.29
C GLY A 176 1.08 -0.13 8.48
N VAL A 177 1.42 -0.88 7.44
CA VAL A 177 0.46 -1.61 6.60
C VAL A 177 0.24 -3.02 7.12
N GLY A 178 -1.02 -3.46 7.17
CA GLY A 178 -1.37 -4.82 7.53
C GLY A 178 -0.92 -5.15 8.95
N PHE A 179 -0.08 -6.17 9.09
CA PHE A 179 0.54 -6.52 10.36
C PHE A 179 1.90 -5.87 10.61
N SER A 180 2.46 -5.10 9.66
CA SER A 180 3.73 -4.38 9.84
C SER A 180 3.54 -3.15 10.73
N TYR A 181 4.46 -2.91 11.66
CA TYR A 181 4.31 -1.83 12.64
C TYR A 181 5.66 -1.30 13.13
N GLN A 182 5.65 -0.08 13.69
CA GLN A 182 6.76 0.44 14.48
C GLN A 182 6.50 0.21 15.97
N ASP A 183 5.39 0.77 16.45
CA ASP A 183 4.90 0.53 17.81
C ASP A 183 3.43 0.07 17.80
N GLN A 184 2.92 -0.30 18.98
CA GLN A 184 1.57 -0.81 19.18
C GLN A 184 0.91 -0.14 20.38
N GLU A 185 -0.25 0.46 20.16
CA GLU A 185 -1.03 1.05 21.24
C GLU A 185 -2.43 0.46 21.36
N ILE A 186 -2.95 0.48 22.58
CA ILE A 186 -4.31 0.08 22.90
C ILE A 186 -5.22 1.29 22.74
N GLY A 187 -6.24 1.16 21.87
CA GLY A 187 -7.11 2.28 21.55
C GLY A 187 -8.24 1.90 20.59
N SER A 188 -8.59 2.83 19.72
CA SER A 188 -9.59 2.65 18.67
C SER A 188 -9.22 3.46 17.44
N LEU A 189 -9.82 3.14 16.29
CA LEU A 189 -9.72 3.99 15.12
C LEU A 189 -10.95 4.89 15.03
N ASN A 190 -10.74 6.15 14.68
CA ASN A 190 -11.82 7.03 14.27
C ASN A 190 -12.52 6.43 13.05
N PRO A 191 -13.84 6.18 13.10
CA PRO A 191 -14.54 5.46 12.02
C PRO A 191 -14.60 6.25 10.70
N TYR A 192 -14.40 7.58 10.74
CA TYR A 192 -14.44 8.45 9.57
C TYR A 192 -13.05 8.74 9.01
N THR A 193 -12.10 9.09 9.88
CA THR A 193 -10.74 9.46 9.43
C THR A 193 -9.78 8.27 9.36
N GLY A 194 -10.10 7.16 10.05
CA GLY A 194 -9.19 6.04 10.23
C GLY A 194 -8.03 6.30 11.19
N GLY A 195 -7.90 7.52 11.73
CA GLY A 195 -6.82 7.88 12.65
C GLY A 195 -6.94 7.17 14.00
N PHE A 196 -5.79 6.85 14.60
CA PHE A 196 -5.71 6.22 15.91
C PHE A 196 -6.16 7.18 17.02
N LEU A 197 -6.94 6.65 17.97
CA LEU A 197 -7.41 7.32 19.17
C LEU A 197 -7.00 6.47 20.38
N ASN A 198 -6.15 7.02 21.23
CA ASN A 198 -5.68 6.31 22.42
C ASN A 198 -6.79 6.16 23.47
N ALA A 199 -6.52 5.38 24.51
CA ALA A 199 -7.49 5.07 25.58
C ALA A 199 -8.03 6.30 26.34
N SER A 200 -7.36 7.46 26.26
CA SER A 200 -7.87 8.71 26.85
C SER A 200 -8.87 9.45 25.96
N GLN A 201 -8.83 9.18 24.64
CA GLN A 201 -9.64 9.87 23.63
C GLN A 201 -10.91 9.09 23.27
N ALA A 202 -10.88 7.77 23.36
CA ALA A 202 -12.00 6.91 22.98
C ALA A 202 -11.99 5.55 23.71
N ASN A 203 -13.13 4.86 23.66
CA ASN A 203 -13.25 3.52 24.20
C ASN A 203 -12.32 2.55 23.46
N VAL A 204 -11.55 1.77 24.21
CA VAL A 204 -10.64 0.76 23.67
C VAL A 204 -11.42 -0.32 22.93
N THR A 205 -11.02 -0.57 21.68
CA THR A 205 -11.58 -1.61 20.81
C THR A 205 -10.56 -2.68 20.42
N GLY A 206 -9.26 -2.39 20.57
CA GLY A 206 -8.20 -3.31 20.20
C GLY A 206 -6.81 -2.71 20.34
N ARG A 207 -5.83 -3.40 19.76
CA ARG A 207 -4.43 -2.99 19.67
C ARG A 207 -4.08 -2.65 18.22
N TYR A 208 -3.61 -1.44 17.97
CA TYR A 208 -3.39 -0.94 16.61
C TYR A 208 -1.92 -0.61 16.40
N PRO A 209 -1.41 -0.72 15.15
CA PRO A 209 -0.09 -0.19 14.84
C PRO A 209 -0.13 1.32 15.03
N THR A 210 0.87 1.84 15.72
CA THR A 210 1.15 3.28 15.76
C THR A 210 2.44 3.52 15.00
N LEU A 211 2.43 4.60 14.22
CA LEU A 211 3.61 5.16 13.58
C LEU A 211 3.98 6.38 14.42
N GLU A 212 5.21 6.44 14.90
CA GLU A 212 5.75 7.60 15.64
C GLU A 212 5.71 8.81 14.69
N PRO A 213 4.85 9.83 14.92
CA PRO A 213 4.67 10.90 13.94
C PRO A 213 5.85 11.88 13.85
N GLU A 214 6.81 11.85 14.79
CA GLU A 214 7.73 12.99 14.98
C GLU A 214 9.24 12.66 15.06
N GLU A 215 9.68 11.41 15.28
CA GLU A 215 11.13 11.13 15.41
C GLU A 215 11.71 10.00 14.54
N GLY A 216 10.87 9.14 13.94
CA GLY A 216 11.31 7.97 13.15
C GLY A 216 11.37 8.15 11.62
N GLY A 217 10.77 9.22 11.10
CA GLY A 217 10.57 9.48 9.67
C GLY A 217 9.32 8.78 9.11
N SER A 218 8.42 9.53 8.47
CA SER A 218 7.31 8.97 7.69
C SER A 218 7.83 8.37 6.38
N ILE A 219 7.42 7.13 6.06
CA ILE A 219 7.52 6.62 4.69
C ILE A 219 6.31 7.16 3.93
N ASP A 220 6.45 8.37 3.41
CA ASP A 220 5.39 9.09 2.72
C ASP A 220 5.65 9.27 1.22
N THR A 221 6.78 8.78 0.72
CA THR A 221 7.11 8.72 -0.71
C THR A 221 7.39 7.30 -1.17
N THR A 222 7.14 7.06 -2.46
CA THR A 222 7.46 5.79 -3.14
C THR A 222 8.96 5.48 -3.08
N ASP A 223 9.82 6.50 -3.16
CA ASP A 223 11.28 6.34 -3.11
C ASP A 223 11.74 5.85 -1.73
N LEU A 224 11.21 6.44 -0.64
CA LEU A 224 11.47 5.97 0.72
C LEU A 224 10.93 4.55 0.94
N ALA A 225 9.78 4.22 0.35
CA ALA A 225 9.23 2.87 0.41
C ALA A 225 10.14 1.85 -0.30
N ALA A 226 10.75 2.23 -1.43
CA ALA A 226 11.71 1.39 -2.14
C ALA A 226 12.94 1.10 -1.28
N MET A 227 13.47 2.12 -0.61
CA MET A 227 14.60 1.98 0.32
C MET A 227 14.25 1.03 1.48
N ALA A 228 13.10 1.23 2.12
CA ALA A 228 12.68 0.40 3.25
C ALA A 228 12.42 -1.07 2.83
N ALA A 229 11.81 -1.28 1.66
CA ALA A 229 11.59 -2.61 1.11
C ALA A 229 12.91 -3.31 0.78
N TRP A 230 13.88 -2.59 0.21
CA TRP A 230 15.22 -3.12 -0.06
C TRP A 230 15.88 -3.64 1.22
N GLU A 231 15.92 -2.82 2.28
CA GLU A 231 16.51 -3.24 3.56
C GLU A 231 15.78 -4.46 4.15
N THR A 232 14.45 -4.48 4.07
CA THR A 232 13.62 -5.62 4.51
C THR A 232 13.99 -6.90 3.75
N ILE A 233 14.13 -6.83 2.44
CA ILE A 233 14.48 -7.97 1.58
C ILE A 233 15.91 -8.42 1.83
N GLN A 234 16.87 -7.50 1.99
CA GLN A 234 18.25 -7.86 2.34
C GLN A 234 18.32 -8.57 3.70
N GLY A 235 17.55 -8.10 4.69
CA GLY A 235 17.36 -8.79 5.97
C GLY A 235 16.80 -10.21 5.78
N PHE A 236 15.72 -10.34 5.01
CA PHE A 236 15.11 -11.64 4.71
C PHE A 236 16.08 -12.61 4.01
N LEU A 237 16.68 -12.20 2.90
CA LEU A 237 17.61 -13.02 2.10
C LEU A 237 18.81 -13.48 2.93
N SER A 238 19.28 -12.65 3.84
CA SER A 238 20.41 -12.99 4.70
C SER A 238 20.10 -14.07 5.73
N GLY A 239 18.83 -14.22 6.13
CA GLY A 239 18.35 -15.31 6.97
C GLY A 239 17.79 -16.50 6.20
N LEU A 240 17.54 -16.36 4.89
CA LEU A 240 16.87 -17.37 4.07
C LEU A 240 17.52 -18.76 4.12
N PRO A 241 18.87 -18.93 4.08
CA PRO A 241 19.49 -20.25 4.18
C PRO A 241 19.20 -20.98 5.51
N GLN A 242 18.89 -20.24 6.58
CA GLN A 242 18.48 -20.81 7.87
C GLN A 242 16.96 -21.02 7.96
N LEU A 243 16.19 -20.17 7.28
CA LEU A 243 14.73 -20.22 7.29
C LEU A 243 14.20 -21.38 6.42
N ALA A 244 14.70 -21.48 5.19
CA ALA A 244 14.25 -22.39 4.15
C ALA A 244 15.48 -22.95 3.40
N ALA A 245 16.14 -23.96 3.98
CA ALA A 245 17.41 -24.49 3.47
C ALA A 245 17.30 -25.12 2.08
N ASP A 246 16.10 -25.56 1.68
CA ASP A 246 15.82 -26.12 0.36
C ASP A 246 15.72 -25.02 -0.72
N VAL A 247 15.59 -23.76 -0.32
CA VAL A 247 15.60 -22.61 -1.24
C VAL A 247 17.05 -22.23 -1.54
N GLY A 248 17.50 -22.51 -2.76
CA GLY A 248 18.86 -22.20 -3.22
C GLY A 248 19.21 -20.71 -3.08
N THR A 249 20.50 -20.41 -2.94
CA THR A 249 20.99 -19.06 -2.60
C THR A 249 21.12 -18.09 -3.78
N GLU A 250 21.21 -18.59 -5.01
CA GLU A 250 21.33 -17.77 -6.21
C GLU A 250 20.07 -17.89 -7.07
N LYS A 251 19.19 -16.90 -7.01
CA LYS A 251 17.87 -16.94 -7.66
C LYS A 251 17.65 -15.81 -8.63
N VAL A 252 16.90 -16.14 -9.69
CA VAL A 252 16.14 -15.17 -10.47
C VAL A 252 15.22 -14.42 -9.52
N PHE A 253 15.20 -13.09 -9.61
CA PHE A 253 14.29 -12.23 -8.86
C PHE A 253 13.24 -11.61 -9.77
N ASN A 254 11.99 -11.81 -9.38
CA ASN A 254 10.83 -11.15 -9.99
C ASN A 254 10.21 -10.20 -8.99
N LEU A 255 9.84 -9.01 -9.46
CA LEU A 255 8.98 -8.09 -8.73
C LEU A 255 7.62 -8.04 -9.43
N TRP A 256 6.56 -8.34 -8.71
CA TRP A 256 5.20 -8.17 -9.19
C TRP A 256 4.40 -7.27 -8.26
N THR A 257 3.70 -6.32 -8.84
CA THR A 257 2.91 -5.33 -8.12
C THR A 257 1.57 -5.11 -8.80
N GLU A 258 0.63 -4.45 -8.12
CA GLU A 258 -0.66 -4.08 -8.72
C GLU A 258 -1.26 -2.77 -8.20
N SER A 259 -2.20 -2.17 -8.95
CA SER A 259 -2.88 -0.92 -8.57
C SER A 259 -1.87 0.23 -8.35
N TYR A 260 -1.77 0.83 -7.17
CA TYR A 260 -0.68 1.78 -6.83
C TYR A 260 0.72 1.15 -6.95
N GLY A 261 0.79 -0.17 -7.05
CA GLY A 261 1.94 -0.92 -7.50
C GLY A 261 2.51 -0.48 -8.85
N GLY A 262 1.74 0.23 -9.69
CA GLY A 262 2.30 0.91 -10.87
C GLY A 262 3.31 2.02 -10.55
N HIS A 263 3.27 2.59 -9.34
CA HIS A 263 4.31 3.49 -8.82
C HIS A 263 5.40 2.69 -8.09
N TYR A 264 5.02 1.74 -7.22
CA TYR A 264 6.00 0.92 -6.49
C TYR A 264 6.91 0.13 -7.43
N GLY A 265 6.35 -0.52 -8.45
CA GLY A 265 7.03 -1.43 -9.36
C GLY A 265 8.27 -0.79 -10.00
N PRO A 266 8.12 0.26 -10.83
CA PRO A 266 9.24 0.93 -11.49
C PRO A 266 10.27 1.49 -10.49
N ALA A 267 9.82 2.18 -9.44
CA ALA A 267 10.71 2.80 -8.45
C ALA A 267 11.53 1.76 -7.67
N PHE A 268 10.88 0.70 -7.18
CA PHE A 268 11.54 -0.37 -6.41
C PHE A 268 12.48 -1.14 -7.32
N TYR A 269 12.04 -1.49 -8.52
CA TYR A 269 12.88 -2.24 -9.46
C TYR A 269 14.13 -1.46 -9.85
N HIS A 270 13.99 -0.16 -10.12
CA HIS A 270 15.12 0.73 -10.40
C HIS A 270 16.08 0.82 -9.20
N TYR A 271 15.56 1.12 -8.01
CA TYR A 271 16.38 1.21 -6.80
C TYR A 271 17.14 -0.10 -6.52
N PHE A 272 16.45 -1.25 -6.63
CA PHE A 272 17.04 -2.57 -6.39
C PHE A 272 18.13 -2.87 -7.42
N TYR A 273 17.92 -2.50 -8.68
CA TYR A 273 18.92 -2.63 -9.72
C TYR A 273 20.19 -1.83 -9.39
N GLU A 274 20.05 -0.56 -8.99
CA GLU A 274 21.20 0.27 -8.61
C GLU A 274 21.97 -0.29 -7.41
N GLN A 275 21.25 -0.77 -6.38
CA GLN A 275 21.89 -1.41 -5.23
C GLN A 275 22.59 -2.71 -5.62
N ASN A 276 22.03 -3.50 -6.53
CA ASN A 276 22.66 -4.71 -7.06
C ASN A 276 23.94 -4.40 -7.83
N GLU A 277 23.99 -3.33 -8.61
CA GLU A 277 25.23 -2.93 -9.30
C GLU A 277 26.33 -2.51 -8.31
N LYS A 278 25.97 -1.88 -7.18
CA LYS A 278 26.91 -1.61 -6.08
C LYS A 278 27.45 -2.89 -5.44
N ILE A 279 26.57 -3.87 -5.17
CA ILE A 279 26.96 -5.17 -4.62
C ILE A 279 27.89 -5.91 -5.59
N LYS A 280 27.53 -5.96 -6.87
CA LYS A 280 28.31 -6.59 -7.93
C LYS A 280 29.69 -5.95 -8.10
N ASN A 281 29.79 -4.64 -7.95
CA ASN A 281 31.05 -3.90 -7.99
C ASN A 281 31.81 -3.91 -6.65
N ALA A 282 31.34 -4.68 -5.65
CA ALA A 282 31.90 -4.78 -4.31
C ALA A 282 32.03 -3.42 -3.58
N THR A 283 31.20 -2.43 -3.94
CA THR A 283 31.16 -1.12 -3.27
C THR A 283 30.17 -1.08 -2.12
N MET A 284 29.32 -2.11 -1.99
CA MET A 284 28.38 -2.29 -0.89
C MET A 284 28.23 -3.79 -0.57
N PRO A 285 28.20 -4.22 0.70
CA PRO A 285 27.87 -5.59 1.04
C PRO A 285 26.36 -5.85 0.80
N GLY A 286 26.01 -7.08 0.44
CA GLY A 286 24.60 -7.47 0.32
C GLY A 286 24.41 -8.76 -0.45
N TYR A 287 23.16 -9.19 -0.49
CA TYR A 287 22.69 -10.35 -1.23
C TYR A 287 22.19 -9.87 -2.58
N ARG A 288 22.97 -10.19 -3.62
CA ARG A 288 22.65 -9.81 -4.98
C ARG A 288 21.39 -10.53 -5.45
N LEU A 289 20.40 -9.76 -5.90
CA LEU A 289 19.24 -10.27 -6.62
C LEU A 289 19.56 -10.33 -8.12
N ARG A 290 19.30 -11.47 -8.77
CA ARG A 290 19.39 -11.56 -10.23
C ARG A 290 18.08 -11.08 -10.84
N MET A 291 17.96 -9.77 -10.99
CA MET A 291 16.80 -9.09 -11.58
C MET A 291 16.44 -9.69 -12.96
N ASP A 292 15.16 -10.02 -13.17
CA ASP A 292 14.68 -10.62 -14.42
C ASP A 292 13.35 -10.03 -14.89
N THR A 293 12.31 -10.09 -14.05
CA THR A 293 10.97 -9.64 -14.43
C THR A 293 10.44 -8.54 -13.50
N LEU A 294 9.92 -7.47 -14.09
CA LEU A 294 8.99 -6.53 -13.45
C LEU A 294 7.60 -6.73 -14.07
N GLY A 295 6.64 -7.19 -13.26
CA GLY A 295 5.25 -7.29 -13.65
C GLY A 295 4.38 -6.29 -12.89
N ILE A 296 3.46 -5.64 -13.60
CA ILE A 296 2.55 -4.64 -13.04
C ILE A 296 1.13 -4.99 -13.50
N GLY A 297 0.29 -5.47 -12.58
CA GLY A 297 -1.13 -5.74 -12.81
C GLY A 297 -1.97 -4.50 -12.61
N ASN A 298 -2.76 -4.10 -13.61
CA ASN A 298 -3.76 -3.02 -13.50
C ASN A 298 -3.22 -1.75 -12.79
N GLY A 299 -1.99 -1.35 -13.13
CA GLY A 299 -1.27 -0.32 -12.40
C GLY A 299 -1.69 1.11 -12.74
N ILE A 300 -1.66 1.99 -11.75
CA ILE A 300 -1.61 3.45 -11.97
C ILE A 300 -0.13 3.81 -12.11
N ILE A 301 0.28 4.23 -13.32
CA ILE A 301 1.67 4.53 -13.68
C ILE A 301 1.80 6.01 -14.04
N ASP A 302 0.93 6.51 -14.93
CA ASP A 302 0.91 7.92 -15.31
C ASP A 302 -0.53 8.43 -15.39
N GLU A 303 -0.92 9.17 -14.36
CA GLU A 303 -2.25 9.80 -14.25
C GLU A 303 -2.49 10.84 -15.36
N ALA A 304 -1.45 11.48 -15.89
CA ALA A 304 -1.58 12.41 -17.01
C ALA A 304 -2.07 11.72 -18.29
N ILE A 305 -1.80 10.42 -18.42
CA ILE A 305 -2.29 9.58 -19.51
C ILE A 305 -3.61 8.92 -19.10
N GLN A 306 -3.67 8.33 -17.90
CA GLN A 306 -4.77 7.46 -17.49
C GLN A 306 -6.07 8.20 -17.12
N ALA A 307 -6.00 9.45 -16.64
CA ALA A 307 -7.17 10.09 -16.03
C ALA A 307 -8.37 10.27 -16.99
N GLU A 308 -8.13 10.52 -18.30
CA GLU A 308 -9.24 10.64 -19.26
C GLU A 308 -9.97 9.31 -19.52
N TYR A 309 -9.32 8.18 -19.27
CA TYR A 309 -9.89 6.86 -19.55
C TYR A 309 -10.84 6.40 -18.45
N TYR A 310 -10.78 6.94 -17.23
CA TYR A 310 -11.75 6.63 -16.19
C TYR A 310 -13.20 6.90 -16.62
N PRO A 311 -13.57 8.12 -17.08
CA PRO A 311 -14.93 8.37 -17.52
C PRO A 311 -15.31 7.66 -18.82
N GLU A 312 -14.37 7.54 -19.76
CA GLU A 312 -14.64 6.85 -21.03
C GLU A 312 -14.91 5.37 -20.81
N TYR A 313 -14.07 4.67 -20.03
CA TYR A 313 -14.28 3.26 -19.74
C TYR A 313 -15.56 3.01 -18.93
N ALA A 314 -15.95 3.92 -18.04
CA ALA A 314 -17.17 3.78 -17.26
C ALA A 314 -18.45 3.71 -18.11
N VAL A 315 -18.48 4.30 -19.31
CA VAL A 315 -19.67 4.30 -20.17
C VAL A 315 -19.46 3.61 -21.52
N ASN A 316 -18.21 3.45 -21.94
CA ASN A 316 -17.80 2.92 -23.25
C ASN A 316 -16.72 1.84 -23.10
N ASN A 317 -17.01 0.82 -22.29
CA ASN A 317 -16.18 -0.38 -22.17
C ASN A 317 -16.62 -1.49 -23.14
N THR A 318 -15.72 -2.46 -23.34
CA THR A 318 -15.94 -3.64 -24.16
C THR A 318 -17.00 -4.61 -23.62
N TYR A 319 -17.48 -4.40 -22.39
CA TYR A 319 -18.55 -5.22 -21.80
C TYR A 319 -19.95 -4.69 -22.12
N GLY A 320 -20.06 -3.51 -22.77
CA GLY A 320 -21.35 -2.89 -23.09
C GLY A 320 -22.12 -2.41 -21.86
N ILE A 321 -21.40 -2.14 -20.76
CA ILE A 321 -21.99 -1.77 -19.47
C ILE A 321 -21.83 -0.27 -19.29
N LYS A 322 -22.95 0.41 -19.07
CA LYS A 322 -22.93 1.80 -18.63
C LYS A 322 -22.96 1.87 -17.11
N VAL A 323 -21.80 2.14 -16.51
CA VAL A 323 -21.59 2.09 -15.05
C VAL A 323 -22.33 3.21 -14.33
N TYR A 324 -22.39 4.41 -14.90
CA TYR A 324 -23.19 5.52 -14.38
C TYR A 324 -23.88 6.32 -15.49
N ASN A 325 -24.83 7.18 -15.12
CA ASN A 325 -25.63 7.95 -16.08
C ASN A 325 -24.83 9.08 -16.76
N ASP A 326 -25.43 9.71 -17.78
CA ASP A 326 -24.80 10.78 -18.57
C ASP A 326 -24.41 11.99 -17.71
N THR A 327 -25.17 12.31 -16.66
CA THR A 327 -24.85 13.43 -15.77
C THR A 327 -23.53 13.20 -15.02
N VAL A 328 -23.31 11.99 -14.51
CA VAL A 328 -22.04 11.65 -13.82
C VAL A 328 -20.88 11.59 -14.82
N TYR A 329 -21.13 11.08 -16.03
CA TYR A 329 -20.15 11.07 -17.11
C TYR A 329 -19.71 12.48 -17.51
N ASP A 330 -20.66 13.37 -17.80
CA ASP A 330 -20.39 14.75 -18.21
C ASP A 330 -19.62 15.51 -17.12
N TYR A 331 -19.95 15.27 -15.85
CA TYR A 331 -19.23 15.83 -14.72
C TYR A 331 -17.79 15.33 -14.65
N ALA A 332 -17.58 14.01 -14.67
CA ALA A 332 -16.24 13.42 -14.60
C ALA A 332 -15.35 13.92 -15.74
N ARG A 333 -15.89 13.94 -16.97
CA ARG A 333 -15.22 14.48 -18.14
C ARG A 333 -14.91 15.97 -17.99
N PHE A 334 -15.86 16.77 -17.52
CA PHE A 334 -15.63 18.19 -17.25
C PHE A 334 -14.52 18.39 -16.21
N ALA A 335 -14.54 17.63 -15.11
CA ALA A 335 -13.51 17.65 -14.07
C ALA A 335 -12.12 17.26 -14.58
N THR A 336 -12.03 16.37 -15.58
CA THR A 336 -10.76 16.02 -16.23
C THR A 336 -10.15 17.22 -16.98
N PHE A 337 -10.95 17.91 -17.80
CA PHE A 337 -10.45 18.85 -18.81
C PHE A 337 -10.62 20.35 -18.47
N MET A 338 -11.40 20.70 -17.46
CA MET A 338 -11.62 22.10 -17.09
C MET A 338 -10.32 22.79 -16.64
N VAL A 339 -10.28 24.11 -16.75
CA VAL A 339 -9.22 24.91 -16.13
C VAL A 339 -9.29 24.71 -14.61
N GLY A 340 -8.17 24.38 -13.99
CA GLY A 340 -8.13 23.96 -12.58
C GLY A 340 -8.61 22.52 -12.32
N GLY A 341 -8.99 21.77 -13.35
CA GLY A 341 -9.33 20.35 -13.26
C GLY A 341 -8.08 19.44 -13.25
N CYS A 342 -8.31 18.12 -13.30
CA CYS A 342 -7.25 17.10 -13.11
C CYS A 342 -6.02 17.35 -13.99
N TYR A 343 -6.18 17.45 -15.32
CA TYR A 343 -5.05 17.68 -16.22
C TYR A 343 -4.36 19.04 -16.01
N SER A 344 -5.13 20.07 -15.67
CA SER A 344 -4.56 21.37 -15.35
C SER A 344 -3.66 21.28 -14.12
N GLN A 345 -4.10 20.58 -13.07
CA GLN A 345 -3.36 20.47 -11.82
C GLN A 345 -2.15 19.52 -11.92
N ILE A 346 -2.25 18.41 -12.66
CA ILE A 346 -1.10 17.54 -12.95
C ILE A 346 0.01 18.32 -13.65
N ARG A 347 -0.34 19.14 -14.66
CA ARG A 347 0.64 19.99 -15.35
C ARG A 347 1.29 21.00 -14.41
N THR A 348 0.52 21.60 -13.50
CA THR A 348 1.04 22.52 -12.49
C THR A 348 2.00 21.82 -11.53
N CYS A 349 1.65 20.61 -11.07
CA CYS A 349 2.53 19.78 -10.23
C CYS A 349 3.86 19.45 -10.93
N ARG A 350 3.82 18.95 -12.17
CA ARG A 350 5.04 18.68 -12.97
C ARG A 350 5.86 19.94 -13.22
N ALA A 351 5.20 21.06 -13.55
CA ALA A 351 5.88 22.33 -13.75
C ALA A 351 6.57 22.81 -12.45
N ALA A 352 5.89 22.73 -11.30
CA ALA A 352 6.48 23.09 -10.01
C ALA A 352 7.72 22.22 -9.69
N ALA A 353 7.61 20.90 -9.91
CA ALA A 353 8.73 19.97 -9.74
C ALA A 353 9.92 20.31 -10.67
N SER A 354 9.68 20.74 -11.90
CA SER A 354 10.74 21.10 -12.87
C SER A 354 11.64 22.26 -12.42
N TYR A 355 11.16 23.13 -11.53
CA TYR A 355 11.96 24.23 -10.97
C TYR A 355 12.88 23.79 -9.83
N VAL A 356 12.67 22.59 -9.29
CA VAL A 356 13.54 22.00 -8.27
C VAL A 356 14.71 21.32 -8.97
N ARG A 357 15.95 21.62 -8.56
CA ARG A 357 17.14 20.97 -9.10
C ARG A 357 17.06 19.45 -8.83
N GLY A 358 17.06 18.66 -9.90
CA GLY A 358 16.89 17.19 -9.80
C GLY A 358 15.48 16.76 -9.42
N GLY A 359 14.50 17.66 -9.54
CA GLY A 359 13.09 17.40 -9.20
C GLY A 359 12.35 16.54 -10.21
N LEU A 360 12.89 16.39 -11.41
CA LEU A 360 12.39 15.50 -12.46
C LEU A 360 13.52 14.59 -12.95
N ILE A 361 13.15 13.39 -13.39
CA ILE A 361 14.00 12.55 -14.23
C ILE A 361 13.89 13.07 -15.67
N ASP A 362 15.02 13.38 -16.31
CA ASP A 362 15.06 14.11 -17.59
C ASP A 362 14.30 13.39 -18.73
N ASP A 363 14.35 12.06 -18.77
CA ASP A 363 13.84 11.27 -19.89
C ASP A 363 12.30 11.07 -19.87
N ASP A 364 11.71 10.85 -18.68
CA ASP A 364 10.29 10.49 -18.54
C ASP A 364 9.47 11.51 -17.73
N GLN A 365 10.12 12.56 -17.22
CA GLN A 365 9.51 13.61 -16.40
C GLN A 365 8.87 13.06 -15.11
N THR A 366 9.36 11.93 -14.60
CA THR A 366 8.97 11.39 -13.30
C THR A 366 9.38 12.36 -12.19
N ILE A 367 8.45 12.67 -11.28
CA ILE A 367 8.70 13.55 -10.13
C ILE A 367 9.51 12.78 -9.08
N THR A 368 10.62 13.36 -8.63
CA THR A 368 11.54 12.72 -7.68
C THR A 368 11.26 13.14 -6.24
N GLU A 369 11.79 12.37 -5.27
CA GLU A 369 11.83 12.76 -3.86
C GLU A 369 12.36 14.18 -3.63
N ALA A 370 13.34 14.63 -4.42
CA ALA A 370 13.93 15.97 -4.28
C ALA A 370 12.88 17.09 -4.49
N ALA A 371 11.93 16.88 -5.41
CA ALA A 371 10.83 17.80 -5.65
C ALA A 371 9.81 17.78 -4.49
N VAL A 372 9.32 16.59 -4.11
CA VAL A 372 8.25 16.48 -3.10
C VAL A 372 8.70 16.72 -1.66
N ARG A 373 10.01 16.82 -1.41
CA ARG A 373 10.53 17.38 -0.14
C ARG A 373 10.31 18.88 0.00
N GLN A 374 10.02 19.60 -1.08
CA GLN A 374 9.60 21.00 -1.01
C GLN A 374 8.09 21.05 -0.71
N LEU A 375 7.72 21.65 0.43
CA LEU A 375 6.35 21.61 0.95
C LEU A 375 5.33 22.26 -0.01
N ASP A 376 5.74 23.28 -0.74
CA ASP A 376 4.92 23.94 -1.76
C ASP A 376 4.65 23.00 -2.96
N VAL A 377 5.67 22.32 -3.48
CA VAL A 377 5.53 21.32 -4.55
C VAL A 377 4.67 20.16 -4.07
N ALA A 378 4.93 19.63 -2.87
CA ALA A 378 4.14 18.56 -2.27
C ALA A 378 2.65 18.94 -2.14
N SER A 379 2.36 20.18 -1.72
CA SER A 379 0.99 20.68 -1.60
C SER A 379 0.28 20.76 -2.95
N ILE A 380 0.97 21.28 -3.98
CA ILE A 380 0.44 21.37 -5.35
C ILE A 380 0.15 19.97 -5.91
N CYS A 381 1.07 19.02 -5.72
CA CYS A 381 0.92 17.66 -6.21
C CYS A 381 -0.16 16.88 -5.45
N SER A 382 -0.29 17.09 -4.15
CA SER A 382 -1.37 16.53 -3.33
C SER A 382 -2.75 17.05 -3.77
N GLU A 383 -2.86 18.35 -4.08
CA GLU A 383 -4.09 18.93 -4.64
C GLU A 383 -4.44 18.29 -5.99
N ALA A 384 -3.44 18.11 -6.87
CA ALA A 384 -3.64 17.46 -8.16
C ALA A 384 -4.14 16.02 -8.01
N GLN A 385 -3.53 15.25 -7.12
CA GLN A 385 -3.96 13.88 -6.81
C GLN A 385 -5.39 13.86 -6.26
N ALA A 386 -5.72 14.73 -5.31
CA ALA A 386 -7.07 14.83 -4.75
C ALA A 386 -8.09 15.20 -5.83
N MET A 387 -7.77 16.16 -6.70
CA MET A 387 -8.65 16.57 -7.79
C MET A 387 -8.96 15.40 -8.74
N CYS A 388 -7.93 14.70 -9.22
CA CYS A 388 -8.09 13.57 -10.14
C CYS A 388 -8.84 12.41 -9.46
N ARG A 389 -8.42 12.02 -8.26
CA ARG A 389 -9.03 10.92 -7.53
C ARG A 389 -10.47 11.22 -7.17
N ASP A 390 -10.75 12.35 -6.55
CA ASP A 390 -12.07 12.62 -5.98
C ASP A 390 -13.11 12.98 -7.05
N ASN A 391 -12.70 13.61 -8.15
CA ASN A 391 -13.66 14.15 -9.13
C ASN A 391 -13.68 13.37 -10.45
N VAL A 392 -12.66 12.56 -10.75
CA VAL A 392 -12.58 11.79 -12.00
C VAL A 392 -12.70 10.29 -11.70
N GLU A 393 -11.75 9.73 -10.95
CA GLU A 393 -11.72 8.29 -10.65
C GLU A 393 -12.89 7.88 -9.75
N SER A 394 -13.13 8.62 -8.65
CA SER A 394 -14.10 8.23 -7.62
C SER A 394 -15.54 8.18 -8.12
N MET A 395 -15.83 8.81 -9.26
CA MET A 395 -17.14 8.74 -9.90
C MET A 395 -17.50 7.30 -10.24
N TYR A 396 -16.52 6.49 -10.68
CA TYR A 396 -16.72 5.07 -10.93
C TYR A 396 -17.15 4.35 -9.66
N TYR A 397 -16.42 4.56 -8.55
CA TYR A 397 -16.75 3.92 -7.28
C TYR A 397 -18.11 4.39 -6.81
N ASN A 398 -18.28 5.69 -6.56
CA ASN A 398 -19.42 6.29 -5.88
C ASN A 398 -20.75 6.07 -6.60
N TYR A 399 -20.75 5.98 -7.93
CA TYR A 399 -21.97 5.87 -8.72
C TYR A 399 -22.13 4.53 -9.45
N GLY A 400 -21.09 3.69 -9.50
CA GLY A 400 -21.08 2.49 -10.32
C GLY A 400 -21.67 1.20 -9.74
N ASP A 401 -22.09 1.20 -8.47
CA ASP A 401 -22.52 0.02 -7.69
C ASP A 401 -21.59 -1.23 -7.84
N ARG A 402 -20.32 -1.00 -8.19
CA ARG A 402 -19.28 -2.02 -8.45
C ARG A 402 -18.13 -1.91 -7.45
N GLY A 403 -17.46 -3.02 -7.21
CA GLY A 403 -16.26 -3.12 -6.37
C GLY A 403 -14.99 -2.64 -7.10
N MET A 404 -13.89 -2.50 -6.35
CA MET A 404 -12.56 -2.12 -6.86
C MET A 404 -11.86 -3.23 -7.67
N SER A 405 -12.17 -4.51 -7.42
CA SER A 405 -11.68 -5.70 -8.16
C SER A 405 -12.60 -6.91 -7.92
N PRO A 406 -12.78 -7.85 -8.88
CA PRO A 406 -12.70 -7.71 -10.34
C PRO A 406 -13.94 -6.96 -10.86
N GLU A 407 -13.86 -6.29 -12.01
CA GLU A 407 -14.88 -5.35 -12.52
C GLU A 407 -16.27 -5.96 -12.76
N ALA A 408 -16.41 -7.29 -12.62
CA ALA A 408 -17.65 -8.05 -12.70
C ALA A 408 -18.45 -8.13 -11.36
N GLN A 409 -17.89 -7.74 -10.22
CA GLN A 409 -18.58 -7.84 -8.94
C GLN A 409 -19.31 -6.55 -8.58
N THR A 410 -20.63 -6.67 -8.39
CA THR A 410 -21.39 -5.67 -7.64
C THR A 410 -20.85 -5.61 -6.22
N ARG A 411 -20.96 -4.46 -5.53
CA ARG A 411 -20.52 -4.35 -4.11
C ARG A 411 -21.19 -5.35 -3.17
N ARG A 412 -22.23 -6.05 -3.65
CA ARG A 412 -23.04 -7.05 -2.93
C ARG A 412 -22.77 -8.50 -3.38
N ALA A 413 -21.92 -8.72 -4.37
CA ALA A 413 -21.62 -10.07 -4.83
C ALA A 413 -20.71 -10.80 -3.82
N PRO A 414 -21.07 -12.01 -3.35
CA PRO A 414 -20.07 -12.90 -2.78
C PRO A 414 -18.98 -13.17 -3.83
N THR A 415 -17.76 -13.45 -3.35
CA THR A 415 -16.57 -13.81 -4.14
C THR A 415 -16.92 -14.62 -5.39
N PRO A 416 -16.33 -14.33 -6.57
CA PRO A 416 -16.72 -15.02 -7.79
C PRO A 416 -16.45 -16.52 -7.61
N PRO A 417 -17.33 -17.41 -8.07
CA PRO A 417 -16.99 -18.82 -8.16
C PRO A 417 -15.74 -18.96 -9.06
N PRO A 418 -14.87 -19.94 -8.78
CA PRO A 418 -13.67 -20.18 -9.59
C PRO A 418 -14.04 -20.35 -11.07
N PRO A 419 -13.14 -19.98 -12.00
CA PRO A 419 -13.38 -20.20 -13.42
C PRO A 419 -13.70 -21.67 -13.69
N PRO A 420 -14.62 -21.97 -14.64
CA PRO A 420 -14.96 -23.35 -14.98
C PRO A 420 -13.71 -24.11 -15.48
N PRO A 421 -13.69 -25.45 -15.30
CA PRO A 421 -12.52 -26.30 -15.51
C PRO A 421 -11.96 -26.29 -16.93
#